data_AF-A0A7L5YNX7-F1
#
_entry.id   AF-A0A7L5YNX7-F1
#
_cell.length_a   1.000
_cell.length_b   1.000
_cell.length_c   1.000
_cell.angle_alpha   90.00
_cell.angle_beta   90.00
_cell.angle_gamma   90.00
#
_symmetry.space_group_name_H-M   'P 1'
#
loop_
_entity.id
_entity.type
_entity.pdbx_description
1 polymer ?
#
loop_
_entity_poly.entity_id
_entity_poly.type
_entity_poly.pdbx_seq_one_letter_code
_entity_poly.pdbx_strand_id
1 'polypeptide(L)'
;MTCPICRASAIDHLAQAKPIFGGLIEWINRQGLLFNNLQLRIELRNRKQLAEFLREPGDTQCLGATLHTTHTLNGRATRTEVNGVAILRGLPATLFQAVTIHELGHAWLAVHGIMKLSRQEEEGFCEFVAHRYLTHTATKESLYHASGIARNPDTIYGEGYRLVSKIVATTGFSGVLRKLQTDGRLS
;
A
#
# COMPACT_ATOMS: atom_id res chain seq x y z
N MET A 1 -11.89 22.88 8.78
CA MET A 1 -10.80 23.87 8.62
C MET A 1 -9.59 23.16 8.02
N THR A 2 -9.12 23.58 6.86
CA THR A 2 -7.93 23.03 6.19
C THR A 2 -6.67 23.66 6.77
N CYS A 3 -5.78 22.84 7.35
CA CYS A 3 -4.47 23.30 7.81
C CYS A 3 -3.63 23.78 6.61
N PRO A 4 -3.18 25.05 6.59
CA PRO A 4 -2.37 25.59 5.49
C PRO A 4 -1.05 24.82 5.28
N ILE A 5 -0.47 24.32 6.38
CA ILE A 5 0.77 23.54 6.38
C ILE A 5 0.53 22.18 5.70
N CYS A 6 -0.58 21.50 6.01
CA CYS A 6 -0.93 20.21 5.38
C CYS A 6 -1.30 20.37 3.89
N ARG A 7 -1.83 21.54 3.48
CA ARG A 7 -2.15 21.82 2.08
C ARG A 7 -0.94 22.20 1.23
N ALA A 8 0.16 22.67 1.83
CA ALA A 8 1.33 23.15 1.08
C ALA A 8 1.96 22.07 0.17
N SER A 9 1.88 20.80 0.57
CA SER A 9 2.39 19.65 -0.20
C SER A 9 1.28 18.72 -0.70
N ALA A 10 0.01 19.17 -0.68
CA ALA A 10 -1.12 18.31 -1.00
C ALA A 10 -1.11 17.86 -2.47
N ILE A 11 -1.39 16.58 -2.68
CA ILE A 11 -1.54 15.98 -4.02
C ILE A 11 -3.02 16.06 -4.42
N ASP A 12 -3.37 17.09 -5.18
CA ASP A 12 -4.75 17.39 -5.58
C ASP A 12 -5.07 16.89 -7.00
N HIS A 13 -4.05 16.76 -7.86
CA HIS A 13 -4.21 16.46 -9.28
C HIS A 13 -3.32 15.31 -9.76
N LEU A 14 -3.82 14.56 -10.74
CA LEU A 14 -3.11 13.41 -11.31
C LEU A 14 -1.76 13.78 -11.93
N ALA A 15 -1.63 15.01 -12.45
CA ALA A 15 -0.36 15.53 -12.97
C ALA A 15 0.73 15.63 -11.88
N GLN A 16 0.36 15.87 -10.62
CA GLN A 16 1.28 15.85 -9.48
C GLN A 16 1.58 14.40 -9.05
N ALA A 17 0.56 13.54 -9.05
CA ALA A 17 0.68 12.16 -8.59
C ALA A 17 1.53 11.27 -9.50
N LYS A 18 1.40 11.40 -10.83
CA LYS A 18 2.08 10.53 -11.82
C LYS A 18 3.61 10.45 -11.66
N PRO A 19 4.37 11.56 -11.61
CA PRO A 19 5.83 11.47 -11.46
C PRO A 19 6.24 10.86 -10.12
N ILE A 20 5.52 11.17 -9.04
CA ILE A 20 5.76 10.55 -7.72
C ILE A 20 5.52 9.05 -7.81
N PHE A 21 4.39 8.64 -8.38
CA PHE A 21 4.02 7.22 -8.55
C PHE A 21 5.08 6.45 -9.33
N GLY A 22 5.61 7.01 -10.42
CA GLY A 22 6.73 6.40 -11.17
C GLY A 22 7.96 6.15 -10.29
N GLY A 23 8.37 7.13 -9.49
CA GLY A 23 9.48 6.99 -8.54
C GLY A 23 9.22 5.95 -7.45
N LEU A 24 7.97 5.81 -6.99
CA LEU A 24 7.57 4.79 -6.01
C LEU A 24 7.62 3.37 -6.61
N ILE A 25 7.15 3.21 -7.85
CA ILE A 25 7.26 1.94 -8.59
C ILE A 25 8.73 1.55 -8.77
N GLU A 26 9.59 2.50 -9.16
CA GLU A 26 11.03 2.22 -9.27
C GLU A 26 11.63 1.83 -7.91
N TRP A 27 11.27 2.53 -6.83
CA TRP A 27 11.79 2.23 -5.51
C TRP A 27 11.36 0.85 -5.03
N ILE A 28 10.08 0.49 -5.17
CA ILE A 28 9.54 -0.78 -4.67
C ILE A 28 10.08 -1.97 -5.48
N ASN A 29 10.26 -1.79 -6.80
CA ASN A 29 10.93 -2.77 -7.66
C ASN A 29 12.37 -3.03 -7.20
N ARG A 30 13.12 -1.98 -6.82
CA ARG A 30 14.48 -2.12 -6.25
C ARG A 30 14.51 -2.85 -4.91
N GLN A 31 13.39 -2.92 -4.18
CA GLN A 31 13.28 -3.74 -2.96
C GLN A 31 12.99 -5.23 -3.25
N GLY A 32 12.75 -5.60 -4.51
CA GLY A 32 12.44 -6.97 -4.94
C GLY A 32 10.94 -7.24 -5.15
N LEU A 33 10.07 -6.25 -4.96
CA LEU A 33 8.64 -6.38 -5.23
C LEU A 33 8.35 -6.02 -6.68
N LEU A 34 8.53 -6.99 -7.58
CA LEU A 34 8.29 -6.83 -9.02
C LEU A 34 6.83 -7.13 -9.36
N PHE A 35 6.26 -6.51 -10.40
CA PHE A 35 4.84 -6.69 -10.77
C PHE A 35 4.62 -7.49 -12.06
N ASN A 36 5.51 -8.43 -12.41
CA ASN A 36 5.39 -9.29 -13.60
C ASN A 36 5.08 -8.53 -14.90
N ASN A 37 5.72 -7.37 -15.11
CA ASN A 37 5.51 -6.46 -16.24
C ASN A 37 4.11 -5.82 -16.34
N LEU A 38 3.29 -5.90 -15.28
CA LEU A 38 2.01 -5.21 -15.22
C LEU A 38 2.22 -3.70 -15.16
N GLN A 39 1.53 -2.98 -16.04
CA GLN A 39 1.49 -1.53 -16.01
C GLN A 39 0.44 -1.08 -14.99
N LEU A 40 0.87 -0.87 -13.75
CA LEU A 40 0.00 -0.34 -12.70
C LEU A 40 -0.34 1.13 -12.96
N ARG A 41 -1.59 1.50 -12.70
CA ARG A 41 -2.04 2.89 -12.75
C ARG A 41 -2.30 3.47 -11.36
N ILE A 42 -2.33 4.79 -11.28
CA ILE A 42 -2.70 5.55 -10.09
C ILE A 42 -3.98 6.34 -10.36
N GLU A 43 -4.93 6.29 -9.44
CA GLU A 43 -6.14 7.10 -9.44
C GLU A 43 -6.19 7.97 -8.17
N LEU A 44 -6.66 9.21 -8.30
CA LEU A 44 -6.98 10.07 -7.15
C LEU A 44 -8.49 10.09 -6.93
N ARG A 45 -8.93 9.79 -5.71
CA ARG A 45 -10.36 9.72 -5.36
C ARG A 45 -10.67 10.62 -4.18
N ASN A 46 -11.90 11.12 -4.10
CA ASN A 46 -12.40 11.74 -2.86
C ASN A 46 -12.92 10.66 -1.89
N ARG A 47 -13.21 11.04 -0.63
CA ARG A 47 -13.71 10.11 0.41
C ARG A 47 -14.94 9.33 -0.04
N LYS A 48 -15.92 9.99 -0.64
CA LYS A 48 -17.16 9.37 -1.12
C LYS A 48 -16.88 8.31 -2.18
N GLN A 49 -16.06 8.64 -3.18
CA GLN A 49 -15.66 7.71 -4.25
C GLN A 49 -14.85 6.51 -3.72
N LEU A 50 -14.09 6.69 -2.63
CA LEU A 50 -13.33 5.61 -2.02
C LEU A 50 -14.23 4.69 -1.19
N ALA A 51 -15.15 5.26 -0.39
CA ALA A 51 -16.15 4.50 0.36
C ALA A 51 -17.06 3.67 -0.57
N GLU A 52 -17.54 4.27 -1.67
CA GLU A 52 -18.32 3.58 -2.70
C GLU A 52 -17.55 2.41 -3.31
N PHE A 53 -16.24 2.56 -3.52
CA PHE A 53 -15.39 1.52 -4.07
C PHE A 53 -15.16 0.36 -3.11
N LEU A 54 -14.87 0.67 -1.85
CA LEU A 54 -14.67 -0.31 -0.78
C LEU A 54 -15.97 -0.99 -0.34
N ARG A 55 -17.12 -0.53 -0.86
CA ARG A 55 -18.47 -0.98 -0.46
C ARG A 55 -18.71 -0.80 1.04
N GLU A 56 -18.07 0.21 1.62
CA GLU A 56 -18.24 0.59 3.01
C GLU A 56 -19.20 1.79 3.10
N PRO A 57 -20.28 1.72 3.89
CA PRO A 57 -21.18 2.85 4.07
C PRO A 57 -20.52 3.95 4.91
N GLY A 58 -20.40 5.17 4.37
CA GLY A 58 -19.99 6.37 5.13
C GLY A 58 -18.48 6.67 5.13
N ASP A 59 -18.05 7.56 6.04
CA ASP A 59 -16.68 8.12 6.16
C ASP A 59 -15.64 7.02 6.47
N THR A 60 -15.17 6.32 5.43
CA THR A 60 -14.09 5.33 5.56
C THR A 60 -12.78 6.01 5.97
N GLN A 61 -12.13 5.48 7.01
CA GLN A 61 -10.80 5.94 7.41
C GLN A 61 -9.73 5.57 6.37
N CYS A 62 -10.02 4.61 5.46
CA CYS A 62 -9.11 4.19 4.40
C CYS A 62 -8.63 5.37 3.56
N LEU A 63 -7.32 5.46 3.38
CA LEU A 63 -6.67 6.51 2.60
C LEU A 63 -6.33 6.04 1.18
N GLY A 64 -6.44 4.75 0.91
CA GLY A 64 -6.17 4.14 -0.37
C GLY A 64 -6.95 2.84 -0.56
N ALA A 65 -6.82 2.27 -1.75
CA ALA A 65 -7.29 0.93 -2.08
C ALA A 65 -6.54 0.37 -3.31
N THR A 66 -6.35 -0.93 -3.33
CA THR A 66 -5.83 -1.65 -4.51
C THR A 66 -6.94 -1.83 -5.55
N LEU A 67 -6.63 -1.57 -6.82
CA LEU A 67 -7.58 -1.62 -7.93
C LEU A 67 -7.47 -2.95 -8.67
N HIS A 68 -8.64 -3.52 -8.98
CA HIS A 68 -8.76 -4.74 -9.75
C HIS A 68 -9.73 -4.56 -10.93
N THR A 69 -9.45 -5.22 -12.06
CA THR A 69 -10.42 -5.46 -13.14
C THR A 69 -10.97 -6.86 -12.99
N THR A 70 -12.29 -7.01 -12.89
CA THR A 70 -12.94 -8.32 -12.99
C THR A 70 -13.44 -8.53 -14.41
N HIS A 71 -12.91 -9.55 -15.07
CA HIS A 71 -13.39 -10.04 -16.36
C HIS A 71 -14.56 -11.01 -16.12
N THR A 72 -15.64 -10.82 -16.86
CA THR A 72 -16.82 -11.68 -16.79
C THR A 72 -17.04 -12.38 -18.14
N LEU A 73 -17.43 -13.66 -18.06
CA LEU A 73 -17.90 -14.44 -19.21
C LEU A 73 -19.28 -14.98 -18.85
N ASN A 74 -20.27 -14.74 -19.71
CA ASN A 74 -21.67 -15.15 -19.50
C ASN A 74 -22.25 -14.70 -18.14
N GLY A 75 -21.90 -13.49 -17.69
CA GLY A 75 -22.35 -12.94 -16.41
C GLY A 75 -21.67 -13.50 -15.16
N ARG A 76 -20.70 -14.42 -15.31
CA ARG A 76 -19.88 -14.96 -14.21
C ARG A 76 -18.48 -14.36 -14.24
N ALA A 77 -17.97 -13.94 -13.08
CA ALA A 77 -16.58 -13.52 -12.93
C ALA A 77 -15.64 -14.70 -13.22
N THR A 78 -14.74 -14.52 -14.18
CA THR A 78 -13.78 -15.57 -14.61
C THR A 78 -12.36 -15.27 -14.16
N ARG A 79 -11.98 -13.99 -14.10
CA ARG A 79 -10.63 -13.58 -13.70
C ARG A 79 -10.68 -12.18 -13.07
N THR A 80 -9.92 -11.98 -12.01
CA THR A 80 -9.70 -10.67 -11.40
C THR A 80 -8.21 -10.35 -11.48
N GLU A 81 -7.86 -9.21 -12.06
CA GLU A 81 -6.47 -8.78 -12.28
C GLU A 81 -6.22 -7.45 -11.60
N VAL A 82 -5.11 -7.35 -10.85
CA VAL A 82 -4.64 -6.08 -10.30
C VAL A 82 -4.26 -5.15 -11.45
N ASN A 83 -4.72 -3.91 -11.42
CA ASN A 83 -4.44 -2.92 -12.47
C ASN A 83 -3.89 -1.59 -11.93
N GLY A 84 -3.82 -1.38 -10.62
CA GLY A 84 -3.35 -0.13 -10.05
C GLY A 84 -3.73 0.07 -8.58
N VAL A 85 -3.65 1.32 -8.14
CA VAL A 85 -4.05 1.76 -6.80
C VAL A 85 -4.86 3.06 -6.89
N ALA A 86 -5.79 3.27 -5.97
CA ALA A 86 -6.51 4.51 -5.78
C ALA A 86 -6.14 5.13 -4.45
N ILE A 87 -5.86 6.44 -4.43
CA ILE A 87 -5.40 7.15 -3.25
C ILE A 87 -6.29 8.37 -3.00
N LEU A 88 -6.53 8.69 -1.74
CA LEU A 88 -7.29 9.85 -1.34
C LEU A 88 -6.62 11.14 -1.84
N ARG A 89 -7.38 11.97 -2.53
CA ARG A 89 -6.96 13.29 -3.00
C ARG A 89 -6.78 14.26 -1.84
N GLY A 90 -5.76 15.10 -1.95
CA GLY A 90 -5.47 16.17 -0.99
C GLY A 90 -4.61 15.73 0.19
N LEU A 91 -4.06 14.52 0.15
CA LEU A 91 -3.08 14.06 1.12
C LEU A 91 -1.76 14.85 0.97
N PRO A 92 -1.09 15.21 2.07
CA PRO A 92 0.29 15.68 2.04
C PRO A 92 1.19 14.68 1.30
N ALA A 93 2.19 15.18 0.55
CA ALA A 93 3.03 14.35 -0.31
C ALA A 93 3.64 13.13 0.40
N THR A 94 4.15 13.28 1.63
CA THR A 94 4.75 12.19 2.40
C THR A 94 3.72 11.10 2.74
N LEU A 95 2.51 11.50 3.15
CA LEU A 95 1.44 10.57 3.46
C LEU A 95 0.88 9.90 2.19
N PHE A 96 0.75 10.65 1.09
CA PHE A 96 0.41 10.10 -0.22
C PHE A 96 1.38 8.98 -0.63
N GLN A 97 2.69 9.20 -0.46
CA GLN A 97 3.71 8.20 -0.79
C GLN A 97 3.61 6.97 0.12
N ALA A 98 3.45 7.15 1.43
CA ALA A 98 3.31 6.05 2.38
C ALA A 98 2.11 5.14 2.05
N VAL A 99 0.94 5.75 1.85
CA VAL A 99 -0.30 5.03 1.49
C VAL A 99 -0.13 4.35 0.14
N THR A 100 0.48 5.01 -0.84
CA THR A 100 0.74 4.40 -2.15
C THR A 100 1.62 3.15 -2.04
N ILE A 101 2.69 3.21 -1.25
CA ILE A 101 3.58 2.06 -1.03
C ILE A 101 2.85 0.92 -0.29
N HIS A 102 2.01 1.25 0.68
CA HIS A 102 1.16 0.27 1.37
C HIS A 102 0.24 -0.46 0.38
N GLU A 103 -0.50 0.28 -0.46
CA GLU A 103 -1.38 -0.32 -1.47
C GLU A 103 -0.60 -1.11 -2.54
N LEU A 104 0.60 -0.66 -2.89
CA LEU A 104 1.48 -1.43 -3.78
C LEU A 104 1.94 -2.76 -3.14
N GLY A 105 1.97 -2.86 -1.81
CA GLY A 105 2.17 -4.11 -1.07
C GLY A 105 1.04 -5.10 -1.32
N HIS A 106 -0.22 -4.67 -1.17
CA HIS A 106 -1.40 -5.49 -1.49
C HIS A 106 -1.42 -5.88 -2.98
N ALA A 107 -1.15 -4.92 -3.86
CA ALA A 107 -1.02 -5.17 -5.30
C ALA A 107 0.02 -6.28 -5.58
N TRP A 108 1.17 -6.24 -4.92
CA TRP A 108 2.22 -7.24 -5.11
C TRP A 108 1.77 -8.63 -4.64
N LEU A 109 1.15 -8.74 -3.46
CA LEU A 109 0.60 -9.99 -2.93
C LEU A 109 -0.40 -10.61 -3.90
N ALA A 110 -1.34 -9.80 -4.40
CA ALA A 110 -2.36 -10.23 -5.35
C ALA A 110 -1.78 -10.65 -6.71
N VAL A 111 -0.78 -9.92 -7.24
CA VAL A 111 -0.08 -10.28 -8.48
C VAL A 111 0.65 -11.63 -8.36
N HIS A 112 1.09 -12.00 -7.16
CA HIS A 112 1.78 -13.26 -6.89
C HIS A 112 0.83 -14.38 -6.42
N GLY A 113 -0.48 -14.13 -6.38
CA GLY A 113 -1.47 -15.12 -5.93
C GLY A 113 -1.35 -15.49 -4.46
N ILE A 114 -0.75 -14.62 -3.64
CA ILE A 114 -0.57 -14.84 -2.20
C ILE A 114 -1.88 -14.48 -1.49
N MET A 115 -2.69 -15.49 -1.21
CA MET A 115 -4.05 -15.32 -0.64
C MET A 115 -4.26 -16.04 0.70
N LYS A 116 -3.20 -16.65 1.25
CA LYS A 116 -3.29 -17.48 2.47
C LYS A 116 -2.85 -16.76 3.74
N LEU A 117 -2.51 -15.48 3.65
CA LEU A 117 -2.14 -14.67 4.80
C LEU A 117 -3.39 -14.36 5.62
N SER A 118 -3.24 -14.36 6.94
CA SER A 118 -4.22 -13.72 7.80
C SER A 118 -4.25 -12.22 7.53
N ARG A 119 -5.35 -11.55 7.86
CA ARG A 119 -5.45 -10.09 7.72
C ARG A 119 -4.31 -9.36 8.47
N GLN A 120 -3.93 -9.85 9.64
CA GLN A 120 -2.81 -9.28 10.41
C GLN A 120 -1.46 -9.42 9.68
N GLU A 121 -1.21 -10.55 9.03
CA GLU A 121 0.02 -10.77 8.24
C GLU A 121 0.05 -9.93 6.97
N GLU A 122 -1.08 -9.84 6.27
CA GLU A 122 -1.23 -9.03 5.05
C GLU A 122 -1.02 -7.55 5.35
N GLU A 123 -1.79 -6.97 6.27
CA GLU A 123 -1.66 -5.57 6.67
C GLU A 123 -0.28 -5.30 7.28
N GLY A 124 0.24 -6.23 8.07
CA GLY A 124 1.57 -6.15 8.64
C GLY A 124 2.68 -6.09 7.61
N PHE A 125 2.55 -6.83 6.50
CA PHE A 125 3.48 -6.77 5.38
C PHE A 125 3.41 -5.41 4.69
N CYS A 126 2.21 -4.95 4.36
CA CYS A 126 1.99 -3.67 3.69
C CYS A 126 2.50 -2.48 4.54
N GLU A 127 2.22 -2.48 5.85
CA GLU A 127 2.75 -1.52 6.82
C GLU A 127 4.29 -1.58 6.92
N PHE A 128 4.88 -2.77 6.90
CA PHE A 128 6.33 -2.93 6.91
C PHE A 128 6.98 -2.29 5.67
N VAL A 129 6.42 -2.51 4.48
CA VAL A 129 6.97 -1.93 3.23
C VAL A 129 6.83 -0.40 3.25
N ALA A 130 5.71 0.13 3.72
CA ALA A 130 5.51 1.59 3.89
C ALA A 130 6.48 2.20 4.90
N HIS A 131 6.65 1.55 6.06
CA HIS A 131 7.63 1.95 7.07
C HIS A 131 9.05 1.98 6.50
N ARG A 132 9.43 0.95 5.72
CA ARG A 132 10.73 0.85 5.06
C ARG A 132 10.96 2.01 4.08
N TYR A 133 9.95 2.40 3.31
CA TYR A 133 10.02 3.57 2.43
C TYR A 133 10.23 4.87 3.22
N LEU A 134 9.40 5.09 4.24
CA LEU A 134 9.46 6.31 5.07
C LEU A 134 10.79 6.45 5.82
N THR A 135 11.37 5.32 6.23
CA THR A 135 12.70 5.28 6.86
C THR A 135 13.81 5.57 5.84
N HIS A 136 13.65 5.09 4.61
CA HIS A 136 14.60 5.37 3.52
C HIS A 136 14.62 6.85 3.13
N THR A 137 13.47 7.52 3.07
CA THR A 137 13.40 8.95 2.73
C THR A 137 13.94 9.86 3.85
N ALA A 138 13.86 9.40 5.11
CA ALA A 138 14.51 9.99 6.28
C ALA A 138 14.31 11.51 6.50
N THR A 139 13.22 12.10 6.02
CA THR A 139 12.83 13.48 6.36
C THR A 139 12.18 13.51 7.73
N LYS A 140 12.10 14.68 8.36
CA LYS A 140 11.40 14.83 9.65
C LYS A 140 9.94 14.36 9.59
N GLU A 141 9.24 14.67 8.50
CA GLU A 141 7.85 14.25 8.28
C GLU A 141 7.77 12.74 8.05
N SER A 142 8.67 12.16 7.24
CA SER A 142 8.63 10.72 6.97
C SER A 142 8.96 9.88 8.20
N LEU A 143 9.92 10.31 9.01
CA LEU A 143 10.26 9.66 10.27
C LEU A 143 9.14 9.78 11.31
N TYR A 144 8.39 10.89 11.30
CA TYR A 144 7.19 11.01 12.13
C TYR A 144 6.14 9.95 11.77
N HIS A 145 5.85 9.77 10.47
CA HIS A 145 4.92 8.74 10.00
C HIS A 145 5.44 7.32 10.25
N ALA A 146 6.73 7.04 10.00
CA ALA A 146 7.33 5.74 10.30
C ALA A 146 7.19 5.39 11.80
N SER A 147 7.46 6.36 12.67
CA SER A 147 7.27 6.20 14.12
C SER A 147 5.80 6.01 14.50
N GLY A 148 4.86 6.57 13.73
CA GLY A 148 3.43 6.32 13.86
C GLY A 148 3.06 4.86 13.58
N ILE A 149 3.54 4.30 12.47
CA ILE A 149 3.35 2.88 12.12
C ILE A 149 3.92 1.98 13.23
N ALA A 150 5.16 2.23 13.65
CA ALA A 150 5.84 1.38 14.62
C ALA A 150 5.17 1.36 16.00
N ARG A 151 4.53 2.47 16.39
CA ARG A 151 3.86 2.65 17.70
C ARG A 151 2.35 2.49 17.62
N ASN A 152 1.79 2.15 16.46
CA ASN A 152 0.36 1.98 16.30
C ASN A 152 -0.12 0.87 17.27
N PRO A 153 -1.08 1.14 18.18
CA PRO A 153 -1.57 0.14 19.14
C PRO A 153 -2.58 -0.83 18.52
N ASP A 154 -3.00 -0.61 17.28
CA ASP A 154 -3.97 -1.46 16.59
C ASP A 154 -3.45 -2.91 16.44
N THR A 155 -4.33 -3.88 16.70
CA THR A 155 -3.99 -5.30 16.73
C THR A 155 -3.83 -5.93 15.35
N ILE A 156 -4.31 -5.27 14.29
CA ILE A 156 -4.19 -5.73 12.91
C ILE A 156 -3.00 -5.02 12.26
N TYR A 157 -3.00 -3.68 12.28
CA TYR A 157 -1.98 -2.89 11.59
C TYR A 157 -0.68 -2.80 12.40
N GLY A 158 -0.78 -2.37 13.67
CA GLY A 158 0.38 -2.16 14.53
C GLY A 158 1.07 -3.45 14.93
N GLU A 159 0.32 -4.40 15.48
CA GLU A 159 0.86 -5.72 15.82
C GLU A 159 1.27 -6.51 14.58
N GLY A 160 0.55 -6.38 13.45
CA GLY A 160 0.97 -6.94 12.17
C GLY A 160 2.33 -6.42 11.73
N TYR A 161 2.55 -5.10 11.78
CA TYR A 161 3.86 -4.51 11.48
C TYR A 161 4.96 -5.08 12.38
N ARG A 162 4.71 -5.19 13.69
CA ARG A 162 5.68 -5.73 14.66
C ARG A 162 5.99 -7.20 14.40
N LEU A 163 4.97 -8.00 14.06
CA LEU A 163 5.12 -9.40 13.66
C LEU A 163 6.04 -9.52 12.45
N VAL A 164 5.74 -8.82 11.36
CA VAL A 164 6.56 -8.87 10.13
C VAL A 164 7.96 -8.32 10.37
N SER A 165 8.11 -7.24 11.13
CA SER A 165 9.42 -6.68 11.50
C SER A 165 10.30 -7.71 12.21
N LYS A 166 9.73 -8.50 13.12
CA LYS A 166 10.45 -9.58 13.83
C LYS A 166 10.90 -10.68 12.86
N ILE A 167 10.06 -11.07 11.91
CA ILE A 167 10.40 -12.08 10.89
C ILE A 167 11.49 -11.55 9.95
N VAL A 168 11.41 -10.28 9.54
CA VAL A 168 12.44 -9.65 8.69
C VAL A 168 13.76 -9.52 9.44
N ALA A 169 13.75 -9.23 10.74
CA ALA A 169 14.96 -9.17 11.56
C ALA A 169 15.71 -10.50 11.63
N THR A 170 15.02 -11.64 11.50
CA THR A 170 15.63 -12.97 11.54
C THR A 170 16.02 -13.51 10.16
N THR A 171 15.20 -13.25 9.13
CA THR A 171 15.36 -13.87 7.80
C THR A 171 15.84 -12.92 6.70
N GLY A 172 15.85 -11.62 6.98
CA GLY A 172 16.06 -10.57 5.98
C GLY A 172 14.87 -10.38 5.05
N PHE A 173 14.70 -9.18 4.51
CA PHE A 173 13.53 -8.84 3.70
C PHE A 173 13.43 -9.70 2.43
N SER A 174 14.56 -9.93 1.74
CA SER A 174 14.58 -10.83 0.58
C SER A 174 14.25 -12.28 0.93
N GLY A 175 14.53 -12.72 2.17
CA GLY A 175 14.11 -14.03 2.67
C GLY A 175 12.60 -14.13 2.83
N VAL A 176 11.98 -13.08 3.39
CA VAL A 176 10.53 -12.96 3.49
C VAL A 176 9.86 -12.98 2.12
N LEU A 177 10.35 -12.21 1.14
CA LEU A 177 9.78 -12.21 -0.21
C LEU A 177 9.83 -13.60 -0.86
N ARG A 178 10.98 -14.30 -0.75
CA ARG A 178 11.09 -15.67 -1.26
C ARG A 178 10.08 -16.61 -0.61
N LYS A 179 9.97 -16.57 0.73
CA LYS A 179 9.03 -17.43 1.47
C LYS A 179 7.57 -17.17 1.06
N LEU A 180 7.20 -15.90 0.91
CA LEU A 180 5.88 -15.52 0.41
C LEU A 180 5.62 -16.06 -1.00
N GLN A 181 6.61 -15.99 -1.89
CA GLN A 181 6.48 -16.49 -3.26
C GLN A 181 6.44 -18.02 -3.35
N THR A 182 7.16 -18.74 -2.48
CA THR A 182 7.21 -20.22 -2.51
C THR A 182 6.06 -20.86 -1.73
N ASP A 183 5.76 -20.33 -0.55
CA ASP A 183 4.89 -20.99 0.44
C ASP A 183 3.53 -20.28 0.56
N GLY A 184 3.45 -19.02 0.11
CA GLY A 184 2.28 -18.16 0.29
C GLY A 184 2.04 -17.74 1.75
N ARG A 185 3.06 -17.85 2.61
CA ARG A 185 2.97 -17.67 4.08
C ARG A 185 4.20 -16.99 4.66
N LEU A 186 4.04 -16.31 5.80
CA LEU A 186 5.14 -15.73 6.58
C LEU A 186 5.67 -16.68 7.65
N SER A 187 4.80 -17.55 8.19
CA SER A 187 5.12 -18.59 9.17
C SER A 187 5.09 -19.99 8.57
#